data_AF-A0A804P9J6-F1
#
_entry.id   AF-A0A804P9J6-F1
#
_cell.length_a   1.000
_cell.length_b   1.000
_cell.length_c   1.000
_cell.angle_alpha   90.00
_cell.angle_beta   90.00
_cell.angle_gamma   90.00
#
_symmetry.space_group_name_H-M   'P 1'
#
loop_
_entity.id
_entity.type
_entity.pdbx_description
1 polymer ?
#
loop_
_entity_poly.entity_id
_entity_poly.type
_entity_poly.pdbx_seq_one_letter_code
_entity_poly.pdbx_strand_id
1 'polypeptide(L)'
;MATASPASVEGFNYTANRTYPCQAYALYRAGFAGEPLDLAAIGDLFVVSCFMIAHANNLSTTTASANGQPLLVPLQCGCPSRSPSSYVPMQYQISPRDTY
;
A
#
# COMPACT_ATOMS: atom_id res chain seq x y z
N MET A 1 -17.16 -7.07 -7.45
CA MET A 1 -16.68 -7.26 -6.07
C MET A 1 -15.22 -7.70 -6.20
N ALA A 2 -14.25 -6.85 -5.81
CA ALA A 2 -12.84 -7.20 -5.89
C ALA A 2 -12.51 -8.16 -4.73
N THR A 3 -12.18 -9.40 -5.03
CA THR A 3 -11.70 -10.34 -4.02
C THR A 3 -10.28 -9.95 -3.64
N ALA A 4 -10.04 -9.77 -2.33
CA ALA A 4 -8.69 -9.58 -1.83
C ALA A 4 -7.87 -10.82 -2.20
N SER A 5 -6.79 -10.62 -2.94
CA SER A 5 -5.85 -11.71 -3.22
C SER A 5 -5.23 -12.18 -1.90
N PRO A 6 -4.94 -13.48 -1.73
CA PRO A 6 -4.24 -13.95 -0.54
C PRO A 6 -2.92 -13.20 -0.37
N ALA A 7 -2.54 -12.95 0.89
CA ALA A 7 -1.25 -12.35 1.19
C ALA A 7 -0.13 -13.19 0.56
N SER A 8 0.71 -12.55 -0.26
CA SER A 8 1.84 -13.19 -0.94
C SER A 8 3.08 -12.33 -0.73
N VAL A 9 4.15 -12.95 -0.23
CA VAL A 9 5.48 -12.33 -0.16
C VAL A 9 6.24 -12.43 -1.49
N GLU A 10 5.80 -13.30 -2.40
CA GLU A 10 6.37 -13.49 -3.73
C GLU A 10 5.79 -12.51 -4.78
N GLY A 11 4.78 -11.73 -4.40
CA GLY A 11 4.06 -10.80 -5.26
C GLY A 11 2.88 -11.45 -6.01
N PHE A 12 2.33 -10.70 -6.97
CA PHE A 12 1.20 -11.15 -7.79
C PHE A 12 1.62 -11.26 -9.26
N ASN A 13 1.32 -12.41 -9.89
CA ASN A 13 1.56 -12.58 -11.32
C ASN A 13 0.82 -11.52 -12.13
N TYR A 14 1.51 -10.93 -13.11
CA TYR A 14 0.90 -10.02 -14.07
C TYR A 14 0.79 -10.67 -15.44
N THR A 15 -0.20 -10.24 -16.22
CA THR A 15 -0.25 -10.55 -17.65
C THR A 15 0.63 -9.56 -18.41
N ALA A 16 1.44 -10.04 -19.35
CA ALA A 16 2.47 -9.29 -20.07
C ALA A 16 1.99 -7.97 -20.73
N ASN A 17 0.68 -7.78 -20.89
CA ASN A 17 0.09 -6.53 -21.38
C ASN A 17 -0.02 -5.41 -20.34
N ARG A 18 0.41 -5.60 -19.09
CA ARG A 18 0.42 -4.53 -18.09
C ARG A 18 1.69 -3.68 -18.21
N THR A 19 1.53 -2.52 -18.83
CA THR A 19 2.58 -1.50 -18.98
C THR A 19 2.88 -0.83 -17.64
N TYR A 20 4.17 -0.57 -17.37
CA TYR A 20 4.58 0.30 -16.27
C TYR A 20 4.36 1.78 -16.64
N PRO A 21 3.80 2.63 -15.75
CA PRO A 21 3.25 2.30 -14.43
C PRO A 21 1.80 1.79 -14.49
N CYS A 22 1.47 0.80 -13.66
CA CYS A 22 0.10 0.34 -13.44
C CYS A 22 -0.46 0.89 -12.12
N GLN A 23 -1.78 1.07 -12.03
CA GLN A 23 -2.45 1.44 -10.78
C GLN A 23 -2.81 0.19 -9.98
N ALA A 24 -2.48 0.21 -8.69
CA ALA A 24 -2.84 -0.80 -7.71
C ALA A 24 -3.26 -0.15 -6.39
N TYR A 25 -3.76 -0.96 -5.45
CA TYR A 25 -4.04 -0.55 -4.08
C TYR A 25 -3.43 -1.55 -3.11
N ALA A 26 -2.82 -1.05 -2.03
CA ALA A 26 -2.57 -1.84 -0.83
C ALA A 26 -3.74 -1.69 0.15
N LEU A 27 -4.03 -2.76 0.87
CA LEU A 27 -4.99 -2.73 1.97
C LEU A 27 -4.21 -2.56 3.28
N TYR A 28 -4.15 -1.32 3.79
CA TYR A 28 -3.53 -1.01 5.07
C TYR A 28 -4.52 -1.20 6.21
N ARG A 29 -4.10 -1.79 7.32
CA ARG A 29 -4.94 -1.96 8.52
C ARG A 29 -4.36 -1.11 9.65
N ALA A 30 -4.96 0.06 9.87
CA ALA A 30 -4.44 1.03 10.83
C ALA A 30 -4.53 0.54 12.29
N GLY A 31 -3.60 0.99 13.14
CA GLY A 31 -3.67 0.76 14.59
C GLY A 31 -3.30 -0.64 15.09
N PHE A 32 -2.87 -1.54 14.22
CA PHE A 32 -2.32 -2.82 14.66
C PHE A 32 -0.90 -2.60 15.20
N ALA A 33 -0.56 -3.14 16.38
CA ALA A 33 0.80 -3.08 16.94
C ALA A 33 1.44 -1.67 17.07
N GLY A 34 0.63 -0.60 17.19
CA GLY A 34 1.15 0.77 17.29
C GLY A 34 1.36 1.46 15.94
N GLU A 35 0.92 0.84 14.86
CA GLU A 35 0.96 1.38 13.50
C GLU A 35 0.17 2.71 13.39
N PRO A 36 0.64 3.65 12.54
CA PRO A 36 0.02 4.96 12.39
C PRO A 36 -1.48 4.93 12.09
N LEU A 37 -2.22 5.84 12.74
CA LEU A 37 -3.64 6.10 12.48
C LEU A 37 -3.84 7.34 11.59
N ASP A 38 -2.83 8.20 11.51
CA ASP A 38 -2.88 9.44 10.75
C ASP A 38 -2.54 9.20 9.27
N LEU A 39 -3.34 9.79 8.37
CA LEU A 39 -3.19 9.58 6.93
C LEU A 39 -1.87 10.12 6.36
N ALA A 40 -1.24 11.12 7.00
CA ALA A 40 0.06 11.61 6.56
C ALA A 40 1.16 10.61 6.91
N ALA A 41 1.17 10.08 8.13
CA ALA A 41 2.14 9.05 8.51
C ALA A 41 1.98 7.75 7.70
N ILE A 42 0.73 7.35 7.39
CA ILE A 42 0.48 6.24 6.45
C ILE A 42 0.99 6.60 5.05
N GLY A 43 0.73 7.82 4.58
CA GLY A 43 1.24 8.32 3.31
C GLY A 43 2.77 8.22 3.21
N ASP A 44 3.48 8.60 4.26
CA ASP A 44 4.94 8.55 4.32
C ASP A 44 5.48 7.11 4.20
N LEU A 45 4.83 6.13 4.84
CA LEU A 45 5.21 4.69 4.72
C LEU A 45 5.13 4.18 3.27
N PHE A 46 4.16 4.67 2.51
CA PHE A 46 3.93 4.25 1.12
C PHE A 46 4.48 5.22 0.08
N VAL A 47 5.12 6.32 0.51
CA VAL A 47 5.60 7.42 -0.34
C VAL A 47 4.47 7.99 -1.22
N VAL A 48 3.29 8.19 -0.62
CA VAL A 48 2.11 8.77 -1.27
C VAL A 48 1.53 9.91 -0.45
N SER A 49 0.80 10.81 -1.11
CA SER A 49 0.13 11.89 -0.40
C SER A 49 -1.05 11.37 0.44
N CYS A 50 -1.23 11.92 1.65
CA CYS A 50 -2.44 11.70 2.45
C CYS A 50 -3.73 12.06 1.69
N PHE A 51 -3.67 13.03 0.77
CA PHE A 51 -4.80 13.38 -0.10
C PHE A 51 -5.22 12.21 -0.98
N MET A 52 -4.25 11.45 -1.52
CA MET A 52 -4.54 10.28 -2.36
C MET A 52 -5.23 9.19 -1.55
N ILE A 53 -4.78 8.97 -0.30
CA ILE A 53 -5.41 7.99 0.60
C ILE A 53 -6.82 8.45 0.99
N ALA A 54 -6.97 9.72 1.38
CA ALA A 54 -8.26 10.29 1.74
C ALA A 54 -9.28 10.17 0.58
N HIS A 55 -8.87 10.56 -0.63
CA HIS A 55 -9.69 10.45 -1.83
C HIS A 55 -10.06 9.00 -2.17
N ALA A 56 -9.12 8.05 -2.07
CA ALA A 56 -9.39 6.64 -2.34
C ALA A 56 -10.37 5.99 -1.35
N ASN A 57 -10.51 6.55 -0.15
CA ASN A 57 -11.38 6.03 0.91
C ASN A 57 -12.61 6.91 1.19
N ASN A 58 -12.85 7.97 0.41
CA ASN A 58 -13.90 8.97 0.69
C ASN A 58 -13.80 9.58 2.11
N LEU A 59 -12.59 9.88 2.56
CA LEU A 59 -12.31 10.51 3.85
C LEU A 59 -11.81 11.95 3.66
N SER A 60 -11.74 12.71 4.75
CA SER A 60 -11.03 14.00 4.78
C SER A 60 -9.56 13.76 5.13
N THR A 61 -8.67 14.66 4.70
CA THR A 61 -7.22 14.55 5.00
C THR A 61 -6.91 14.69 6.48
N THR A 62 -7.82 15.28 7.26
CA THR A 62 -7.72 15.42 8.72
C THR A 62 -8.38 14.26 9.48
N THR A 63 -8.92 13.27 8.78
CA THR A 63 -9.56 12.11 9.41
C THR A 63 -8.48 11.16 9.93
N ALA A 64 -8.44 10.93 11.24
CA ALA A 64 -7.71 9.82 11.81
C ALA A 64 -8.47 8.52 11.53
N SER A 65 -7.75 7.48 11.08
CA SER A 65 -8.35 6.15 10.89
C SER A 65 -8.65 5.51 12.23
N ALA A 66 -9.70 4.68 12.30
CA ALA A 66 -10.00 3.91 13.51
C ALA A 66 -9.11 2.65 13.59
N ASN A 67 -8.81 2.17 14.81
CA ASN A 67 -8.08 0.92 15.00
C ASN A 67 -8.76 -0.24 14.25
N GLY A 68 -7.98 -0.96 13.44
CA GLY A 68 -8.42 -2.08 12.62
C GLY A 68 -9.18 -1.67 11.36
N GLN A 69 -9.39 -0.38 11.10
CA GLN A 69 -10.07 0.06 9.89
C GLN A 69 -9.18 -0.21 8.67
N PRO A 70 -9.69 -0.92 7.64
CA PRO A 70 -8.98 -1.09 6.39
C PRO A 70 -9.01 0.23 5.59
N LEU A 71 -7.85 0.63 5.08
CA LEU A 71 -7.67 1.76 4.18
C LEU A 71 -7.05 1.28 2.87
N LEU A 72 -7.58 1.78 1.76
CA LEU A 72 -6.98 1.63 0.44
C LEU A 72 -5.88 2.67 0.25
N VAL A 73 -4.66 2.20 0.03
CA VAL A 73 -3.51 3.07 -0.29
C VAL A 73 -3.20 2.93 -1.77
N PRO A 74 -3.38 3.98 -2.59
CA PRO A 74 -3.11 3.92 -4.03
C PRO A 74 -1.62 3.77 -4.29
N LEU A 75 -1.22 2.84 -5.16
CA LEU A 75 0.18 2.57 -5.47
C LEU A 75 0.40 2.52 -6.99
N GLN A 76 1.62 2.87 -7.41
CA GLN A 76 2.08 2.61 -8.77
C GLN A 76 2.88 1.30 -8.79
N CYS A 77 2.31 0.28 -9.43
CA CYS A 77 2.96 -0.99 -9.64
C CYS A 77 3.77 -1.00 -10.94
N GLY A 78 4.78 -1.87 -10.97
CA GLY A 78 5.56 -2.21 -12.14
C GLY A 78 5.65 -3.70 -12.37
N CYS A 79 5.93 -4.02 -13.63
CA CYS A 79 5.99 -5.36 -14.16
C CYS A 79 7.35 -5.50 -14.86
N PRO A 80 8.40 -5.87 -14.11
CA PRO A 80 9.74 -5.90 -14.66
C PRO A 80 9.84 -7.14 -15.56
N SER A 81 10.45 -6.98 -16.72
CA SER A 81 10.54 -8.04 -17.75
C SER A 81 11.27 -9.31 -17.28
N ARG A 82 12.00 -9.24 -16.17
CA ARG A 82 12.77 -10.36 -15.59
C ARG A 82 12.11 -11.01 -14.37
N SER A 83 10.93 -10.55 -13.95
CA SER A 83 10.17 -11.20 -12.88
C SER A 83 8.77 -11.56 -13.39
N PRO A 84 8.20 -12.71 -13.01
CA PRO A 84 6.80 -13.00 -13.28
C PRO A 84 5.85 -12.17 -12.39
N SER A 85 6.37 -11.60 -11.30
CA SER A 85 5.57 -10.87 -10.31
C SER A 85 5.58 -9.36 -10.54
N SER A 86 4.42 -8.75 -10.36
CA SER A 86 4.28 -7.31 -10.19
C SER A 86 4.83 -6.88 -8.83
N TYR A 87 5.42 -5.69 -8.79
CA TYR A 87 5.98 -5.11 -7.57
C TYR A 87 5.62 -3.63 -7.45
N VAL A 88 5.69 -3.11 -6.24
CA VAL A 88 5.69 -1.67 -5.96
C VAL A 88 6.99 -1.38 -5.23
N PRO A 89 7.87 -0.51 -5.74
CA PRO A 89 9.06 -0.11 -5.01
C PRO A 89 8.65 0.66 -3.75
N MET A 90 9.07 0.18 -2.58
CA MET A 90 8.90 0.85 -1.30
C MET A 90 10.26 1.02 -0.63
N GLN A 91 10.41 2.09 0.14
CA GLN A 91 11.61 2.38 0.90
C GLN A 91 11.23 2.36 2.38
N TYR A 92 11.89 1.51 3.16
CA TYR A 92 11.69 1.42 4.60
C TYR A 92 13.01 1.69 5.32
N GLN A 93 12.97 2.60 6.29
CA GLN A 93 14.12 2.89 7.15
C GLN A 93 14.15 1.87 8.29
N ILE A 94 15.02 0.86 8.18
CA ILE A 94 15.18 -0.18 9.21
C ILE A 94 15.66 0.47 10.51
N SER A 95 14.89 0.26 11.58
CA SER A 95 15.18 0.70 12.94
C SER A 95 15.81 -0.42 13.78
N PRO A 96 16.51 -0.07 14.89
CA PRO A 96 17.08 -1.07 15.78
C PRO A 96 16.00 -2.02 16.33
N ARG A 97 16.24 -3.33 16.24
CA ARG A 97 15.34 -4.44 16.64
C ARG A 97 14.21 -4.79 15.67
N ASP A 98 14.16 -4.18 14.50
CA ASP A 98 13.23 -4.62 13.45
C ASP A 98 13.58 -6.02 12.97
N THR A 99 12.56 -6.78 12.58
CA THR A 99 12.67 -8.11 11.97
C THR A 99 11.83 -8.16 10.70
N TYR A 100 12.26 -8.99 9.73
CA TYR A 100 11.46 -9.31 8.54
C TYR A 100 10.32 -10.28 8.88
#